data_AF-A0A227JHL4-F1
#
_entry.id   AF-A0A227JHL4-F1
#
_cell.length_a   1.000
_cell.length_b   1.000
_cell.length_c   1.000
_cell.angle_alpha   90.00
_cell.angle_beta   90.00
_cell.angle_gamma   90.00
#
_symmetry.space_group_name_H-M   'P 1'
#
loop_
_entity.id
_entity.type
_entity.pdbx_description
1 polymer ?
#
loop_
_entity_poly.entity_id
_entity_poly.type
_entity_poly.pdbx_seq_one_letter_code
_entity_poly.pdbx_strand_id
1 'polypeptide(L)'
;EISNAMKDAVLEMKLYETAIDSSNPLPFPIDAARILYQDEFDGLYYRLKQARTTVHLDKLVKDVDKFSENFPVGFQDINDLRFQTADKYLQFSDILLNKRKTTSARRAMKKANDLMKQIEQDSEQS
;
A
#
# COMPACT_ATOMS: atom_id res chain seq x y z
N GLU A 1 -9.82 16.76 20.85
CA GLU A 1 -10.31 15.61 21.65
C GLU A 1 -10.14 14.35 20.81
N ILE A 2 -9.65 13.25 21.40
CA ILE A 2 -9.58 11.97 20.69
C ILE A 2 -11.01 11.44 20.59
N SER A 3 -11.52 11.26 19.37
CA SER A 3 -12.83 10.66 19.10
C SER A 3 -12.97 9.30 19.80
N ASN A 4 -14.16 8.94 20.27
CA ASN A 4 -14.39 7.63 20.90
C ASN A 4 -13.93 6.48 19.98
N ALA A 5 -14.18 6.60 18.67
CA ALA A 5 -13.73 5.61 17.67
C ALA A 5 -12.21 5.44 17.63
N MET A 6 -11.43 6.50 17.84
CA MET A 6 -9.97 6.42 17.87
C MET A 6 -9.49 5.73 19.16
N LYS A 7 -10.14 5.97 20.30
CA LYS A 7 -9.82 5.26 21.54
C LYS A 7 -10.12 3.77 21.43
N ASP A 8 -11.24 3.43 20.81
CA ASP A 8 -11.67 2.05 20.59
C ASP A 8 -10.71 1.35 19.62
N ALA A 9 -10.31 2.00 18.53
CA ALA A 9 -9.32 1.48 17.58
C ALA A 9 -7.95 1.22 18.24
N VAL A 10 -7.48 2.13 19.10
CA VAL A 10 -6.24 1.91 19.87
C VAL A 10 -6.39 0.69 20.79
N LEU A 11 -7.54 0.52 21.43
CA LEU A 11 -7.78 -0.61 22.32
C LEU A 11 -7.79 -1.94 21.54
N GLU A 12 -8.49 -2.01 20.42
CA GLU A 12 -8.59 -3.21 19.59
C GLU A 12 -7.22 -3.66 19.07
N MET A 13 -6.41 -2.73 18.56
CA MET A 13 -5.05 -3.03 18.10
C MET A 13 -4.15 -3.52 19.24
N LYS A 14 -4.25 -2.92 20.44
CA LYS A 14 -3.53 -3.41 21.62
C LYS A 14 -3.97 -4.81 22.04
N LEU A 15 -5.27 -5.09 22.02
CA LEU A 15 -5.79 -6.41 22.34
C LEU A 15 -5.26 -7.45 21.35
N TYR A 16 -5.26 -7.13 20.06
CA TYR A 16 -4.65 -7.97 19.02
C TYR A 16 -3.16 -8.24 19.30
N GLU A 17 -2.36 -7.20 19.53
CA GLU A 17 -0.92 -7.33 19.84
C GLU A 17 -0.67 -8.23 21.06
N THR A 18 -1.49 -8.12 22.10
CA THR A 18 -1.35 -8.99 23.29
C THR A 18 -1.79 -10.43 23.05
N ALA A 19 -2.67 -10.66 22.08
CA ALA A 19 -3.24 -11.98 21.82
C ALA A 19 -2.46 -12.77 20.76
N ILE A 20 -1.65 -12.12 19.91
CA ILE A 20 -1.02 -12.76 18.74
C ILE A 20 -0.13 -13.96 19.11
N ASP A 21 0.57 -13.88 20.25
CA ASP A 21 1.42 -14.96 20.77
C ASP A 21 0.72 -15.83 21.83
N SER A 22 -0.58 -15.59 22.06
CA SER A 22 -1.37 -16.33 23.03
C SER A 22 -1.88 -17.66 22.46
N SER A 23 -2.40 -18.52 23.33
CA SER A 23 -3.05 -19.77 22.91
C SER A 23 -4.34 -19.57 22.10
N ASN A 24 -4.87 -18.35 22.04
CA ASN A 24 -6.06 -17.99 21.26
C ASN A 24 -5.83 -16.64 20.55
N PRO A 25 -5.09 -16.63 19.43
CA PRO A 25 -4.79 -15.41 18.70
C PRO A 25 -6.05 -14.74 18.17
N LEU A 26 -6.12 -13.42 18.33
CA LEU A 26 -7.20 -12.62 17.75
C LEU A 26 -6.91 -12.35 16.27
N PRO A 27 -7.95 -12.26 15.41
CA PRO A 27 -7.77 -11.78 14.05
C PRO A 27 -7.30 -10.32 14.05
N PHE A 28 -6.57 -9.94 12.99
CA PHE A 28 -6.14 -8.55 12.82
C PHE A 28 -7.36 -7.61 12.74
N PRO A 29 -7.42 -6.53 13.54
CA PRO A 29 -8.59 -5.66 13.60
C PRO A 29 -8.53 -4.62 12.48
N ILE A 30 -9.04 -5.02 11.30
CA ILE A 30 -9.00 -4.25 10.04
C ILE A 30 -9.53 -2.82 10.22
N ASP A 31 -10.70 -2.66 10.83
CA ASP A 31 -11.35 -1.35 10.93
C ASP A 31 -10.61 -0.43 11.92
N ALA A 32 -10.08 -0.98 13.02
CA ALA A 32 -9.22 -0.25 13.92
C ALA A 32 -7.95 0.24 13.21
N ALA A 33 -7.28 -0.63 12.44
CA ALA A 33 -6.10 -0.25 11.69
C ALA A 33 -6.40 0.87 10.68
N ARG A 34 -7.53 0.81 9.97
CA ARG A 34 -7.96 1.88 9.05
C ARG A 34 -8.15 3.22 9.75
N ILE A 35 -8.68 3.23 10.97
CA ILE A 35 -8.85 4.45 11.76
C ILE A 35 -7.49 4.98 12.25
N LEU A 36 -6.63 4.11 12.77
CA LEU A 36 -5.33 4.51 13.33
C LEU A 36 -4.39 5.06 12.27
N TYR A 37 -4.38 4.45 11.09
CA TYR A 37 -3.43 4.75 10.02
C TYR A 37 -4.03 5.60 8.89
N GLN A 38 -5.19 6.22 9.13
CA GLN A 38 -5.91 6.99 8.13
C GLN A 38 -5.04 8.09 7.52
N ASP A 39 -4.34 8.86 8.36
CA ASP A 39 -3.53 9.99 7.94
C ASP A 39 -2.34 9.54 7.06
N GLU A 40 -1.72 8.41 7.38
CA GLU A 40 -0.66 7.80 6.59
C GLU A 40 -1.17 7.34 5.22
N PHE A 41 -2.32 6.66 5.18
CA PHE A 41 -2.96 6.27 3.91
C PHE A 41 -3.27 7.49 3.06
N ASP A 42 -3.91 8.51 3.63
CA ASP A 42 -4.23 9.77 2.95
C ASP A 42 -2.98 10.45 2.40
N GLY A 43 -1.88 10.45 3.17
CA GLY A 43 -0.59 10.95 2.74
C GLY A 43 -0.01 10.19 1.54
N LEU A 44 -0.08 8.85 1.55
CA LEU A 44 0.38 8.01 0.45
C LEU A 44 -0.47 8.20 -0.82
N TYR A 45 -1.80 8.23 -0.69
CA TYR A 45 -2.73 8.49 -1.79
C TYR A 45 -2.53 9.89 -2.38
N TYR A 46 -2.32 10.89 -1.52
CA TYR A 46 -1.99 12.24 -1.96
C TYR A 46 -0.70 12.26 -2.81
N ARG A 47 0.36 11.59 -2.34
CA ARG A 47 1.62 11.48 -3.08
C ARG A 47 1.46 10.72 -4.38
N LEU A 48 0.66 9.65 -4.40
CA LEU A 48 0.31 8.94 -5.62
C LEU A 48 -0.32 9.88 -6.62
N LYS A 49 -1.35 10.65 -6.22
CA LYS A 49 -2.03 11.63 -7.06
C LYS A 49 -1.07 12.69 -7.60
N GLN A 50 -0.19 13.21 -6.76
CA GLN A 50 0.79 14.26 -7.13
C GLN A 50 2.00 13.74 -7.92
N ALA A 51 2.24 12.44 -8.00
CA ALA A 51 3.39 11.91 -8.72
C ALA A 51 3.35 12.29 -10.21
N ARG A 52 4.38 13.01 -10.66
CA ARG A 52 4.55 13.45 -12.08
C ARG A 52 5.66 12.73 -12.84
N THR A 53 6.40 11.87 -12.16
CA THR A 53 7.55 11.15 -12.73
C THR A 53 7.60 9.73 -12.16
N THR A 54 8.25 8.82 -12.89
CA THR A 54 8.50 7.46 -12.40
C THR A 54 9.39 7.46 -11.14
N VAL A 55 10.22 8.47 -10.94
CA VAL A 55 11.05 8.61 -9.73
C VAL A 55 10.20 8.93 -8.50
N HIS A 56 9.12 9.70 -8.65
CA HIS A 56 8.18 9.93 -7.55
C HIS A 56 7.45 8.64 -7.17
N LEU A 57 7.07 7.83 -8.17
CA LEU A 57 6.49 6.51 -7.91
C LEU A 57 7.50 5.57 -7.27
N ASP A 58 8.78 5.59 -7.68
CA ASP A 58 9.82 4.74 -7.08
C ASP A 58 9.99 5.01 -5.58
N LYS A 59 9.88 6.28 -5.18
CA LYS A 59 9.90 6.66 -3.76
C LYS A 59 8.62 6.24 -3.06
N LEU A 60 7.46 6.42 -3.70
CA LEU A 60 6.19 6.00 -3.15
C LEU A 60 6.18 4.49 -2.88
N VAL A 61 6.59 3.66 -3.84
CA VAL A 61 6.64 2.20 -3.68
C VAL A 61 7.46 1.81 -2.45
N LYS A 62 8.65 2.39 -2.26
CA LYS A 62 9.48 2.11 -1.08
C LYS A 62 8.77 2.46 0.23
N ASP A 63 8.04 3.56 0.24
CA ASP A 63 7.34 4.00 1.44
C ASP A 63 6.09 3.15 1.69
N VAL A 64 5.41 2.69 0.63
CA VAL A 64 4.31 1.71 0.72
C VAL A 64 4.81 0.38 1.24
N ASP A 65 5.95 -0.12 0.75
CA ASP A 65 6.53 -1.38 1.21
C ASP A 65 6.90 -1.30 2.69
N LYS A 66 7.56 -0.22 3.11
CA LYS A 66 7.86 0.00 4.53
C LYS A 66 6.59 0.10 5.37
N PHE A 67 5.57 0.80 4.88
CA PHE A 67 4.32 0.96 5.59
C PHE A 67 3.52 -0.36 5.67
N SER A 68 3.66 -1.23 4.67
CA SER A 68 3.00 -2.53 4.62
C SER A 68 3.45 -3.48 5.74
N GLU A 69 4.64 -3.25 6.32
CA GLU A 69 5.15 -4.04 7.46
C GLU A 69 4.26 -3.96 8.72
N ASN A 70 3.35 -2.97 8.80
CA ASN A 70 2.39 -2.83 9.90
C ASN A 70 1.13 -3.70 9.75
N PHE A 71 0.97 -4.38 8.62
CA PHE A 71 -0.26 -5.09 8.27
C PHE A 71 0.02 -6.57 7.95
N PRO A 72 -0.98 -7.46 8.09
CA PRO A 72 -0.86 -8.81 7.59
C PRO A 72 -0.63 -8.81 6.07
N VAL A 73 0.03 -9.86 5.58
CA VAL A 73 0.25 -10.07 4.15
C VAL A 73 -1.09 -10.04 3.40
N GLY A 74 -1.10 -9.32 2.28
CA GLY A 74 -2.27 -9.12 1.41
C GLY A 74 -3.40 -8.29 2.01
N PHE A 75 -3.10 -7.46 3.01
CA PHE A 75 -4.03 -6.43 3.48
C PHE A 75 -4.55 -5.57 2.32
N GLN A 76 -5.87 -5.58 2.13
CA GLN A 76 -6.52 -5.09 0.92
C GLN A 76 -6.16 -3.63 0.59
N ASP A 77 -6.10 -2.75 1.60
CA ASP A 77 -5.86 -1.33 1.35
C ASP A 77 -4.42 -1.05 0.85
N ILE A 78 -3.46 -1.91 1.22
CA ILE A 78 -2.09 -1.87 0.67
C ILE A 78 -2.08 -2.39 -0.77
N ASN A 79 -2.79 -3.49 -1.03
CA ASN A 79 -2.91 -4.06 -2.37
C ASN A 79 -3.58 -3.08 -3.34
N ASP A 80 -4.62 -2.37 -2.92
CA ASP A 80 -5.29 -1.33 -3.70
C ASP A 80 -4.34 -0.18 -4.02
N LEU A 81 -3.53 0.25 -3.05
CA LEU A 81 -2.53 1.31 -3.25
C LEU A 81 -1.41 0.87 -4.20
N ARG A 82 -0.94 -0.38 -4.10
CA ARG A 82 0.03 -0.97 -5.04
C ARG A 82 -0.56 -1.07 -6.44
N PHE A 83 -1.82 -1.48 -6.56
CA PHE A 83 -2.52 -1.58 -7.84
C PHE A 83 -2.62 -0.22 -8.53
N GLN A 84 -3.08 0.81 -7.82
CA GLN A 84 -3.16 2.16 -8.40
C GLN A 84 -1.77 2.73 -8.74
N THR A 85 -0.74 2.36 -7.98
CA THR A 85 0.64 2.72 -8.30
C THR A 85 1.13 2.02 -9.56
N ALA A 86 0.79 0.75 -9.75
CA ALA A 86 1.10 -0.03 -10.95
C ALA A 86 0.42 0.58 -12.18
N ASP A 87 -0.87 0.90 -12.09
CA ASP A 87 -1.61 1.57 -13.16
C ASP A 87 -0.92 2.90 -13.56
N LYS A 88 -0.51 3.70 -12.57
CA LYS A 88 0.19 4.97 -12.85
C LYS A 88 1.56 4.77 -13.51
N TYR A 89 2.27 3.68 -13.24
CA TYR A 89 3.47 3.33 -14.00
C TYR A 89 3.16 3.01 -15.46
N LEU A 90 2.05 2.32 -15.75
CA LEU A 90 1.62 2.04 -17.12
C LEU A 90 1.28 3.34 -17.87
N GLN A 91 0.56 4.26 -17.22
CA GLN A 91 0.30 5.59 -17.79
C GLN A 91 1.60 6.34 -18.14
N PHE A 92 2.62 6.30 -17.26
CA PHE A 92 3.92 6.88 -17.59
C PHE A 92 4.65 6.14 -18.70
N SER A 93 4.52 4.82 -18.78
CA SER A 93 5.06 4.05 -19.90
C SER A 93 4.53 4.57 -21.22
N ASP A 94 3.22 4.75 -21.35
CA ASP A 94 2.59 5.20 -22.58
C ASP A 94 3.05 6.61 -22.98
N ILE A 95 3.14 7.52 -22.00
CA ILE A 95 3.69 8.86 -22.21
C ILE A 95 5.14 8.80 -22.70
N LEU A 96 5.95 7.88 -22.14
CA LEU A 96 7.35 7.70 -22.53
C LEU A 96 7.48 7.08 -23.93
N LEU A 97 6.61 6.14 -24.30
CA LEU A 97 6.55 5.57 -25.65
C LEU A 97 6.22 6.63 -26.69
N ASN A 98 5.22 7.47 -26.42
CA ASN A 98 4.85 8.59 -27.29
C ASN A 98 6.00 9.59 -27.48
N LYS A 99 6.87 9.72 -26.47
CA LYS A 99 8.10 10.54 -26.52
C LYS A 99 9.32 9.78 -27.08
N ARG A 100 9.12 8.59 -27.66
CA ARG A 100 10.18 7.71 -28.19
C ARG A 100 11.24 7.30 -27.15
N LYS A 101 10.89 7.32 -25.86
CA LYS A 101 11.74 6.92 -24.73
C LYS A 101 11.52 5.45 -24.37
N THR A 102 11.70 4.56 -25.34
CA THR A 102 11.33 3.13 -25.27
C THR A 102 11.97 2.40 -24.07
N THR A 103 13.23 2.67 -23.76
CA THR A 103 13.91 2.04 -22.61
C THR A 103 13.27 2.44 -21.28
N SER A 104 12.95 3.72 -21.11
CA SER A 104 12.29 4.21 -19.90
C SER A 104 10.86 3.68 -19.78
N ALA A 105 10.14 3.61 -20.90
CA ALA A 105 8.80 3.03 -20.95
C ALA A 105 8.79 1.56 -20.50
N ARG A 106 9.66 0.73 -21.10
CA ARG A 106 9.80 -0.69 -20.71
C ARG A 106 10.13 -0.87 -19.24
N ARG A 107 10.96 0.01 -18.67
CA ARG A 107 11.25 -0.02 -17.22
C ARG A 107 10.01 0.30 -16.39
N ALA A 108 9.20 1.27 -16.79
CA ALA A 108 7.94 1.59 -16.11
C ALA A 108 6.95 0.43 -16.19
N MET A 109 6.78 -0.19 -17.38
CA MET A 109 5.95 -1.40 -17.53
C MET A 109 6.44 -2.54 -16.63
N LYS A 110 7.76 -2.79 -16.59
CA LYS A 110 8.31 -3.84 -15.73
C LYS A 110 7.93 -3.59 -14.27
N LYS A 111 8.06 -2.36 -13.78
CA LYS A 111 7.69 -2.01 -12.40
C LYS A 111 6.21 -2.18 -12.12
N ALA A 112 5.34 -1.83 -13.06
CA ALA A 112 3.91 -2.11 -12.95
C ALA A 112 3.65 -3.62 -12.81
N ASN A 113 4.26 -4.43 -13.68
CA ASN A 113 4.10 -5.88 -13.64
C ASN A 113 4.68 -6.51 -12.37
N ASP A 114 5.80 -5.99 -11.87
CA ASP A 114 6.39 -6.46 -10.61
C ASP A 114 5.42 -6.22 -9.44
N LEU A 115 4.77 -5.05 -9.38
CA LEU A 115 3.73 -4.75 -8.37
C LEU A 115 2.49 -5.64 -8.52
N MET A 116 2.03 -5.89 -9.75
CA MET A 116 0.89 -6.79 -9.98
C MET A 116 1.17 -8.21 -9.50
N LYS A 117 2.36 -8.73 -9.77
CA LYS A 117 2.79 -10.04 -9.27
C LYS A 117 2.86 -10.09 -7.75
N GLN A 118 3.34 -9.01 -7.12
CA GLN A 118 3.39 -8.93 -5.68
C GLN A 118 1.97 -8.96 -5.07
N ILE A 119 1.02 -8.24 -5.66
CA ILE A 119 -0.39 -8.28 -5.23
C ILE A 119 -0.97 -9.70 -5.38
N GLU A 120 -0.72 -10.37 -6.51
CA GLU A 120 -1.16 -11.75 -6.73
C GLU A 120 -0.57 -12.70 -5.68
N GLN A 121 0.74 -12.63 -5.44
CA GLN A 121 1.43 -13.44 -4.44
C GLN A 121 0.93 -13.19 -3.01
N ASP A 122 0.72 -11.93 -2.66
CA ASP A 122 0.23 -11.56 -1.34
C ASP A 122 -1.22 -12.02 -1.15
N SER A 123 -2.05 -11.97 -2.20
CA SER A 123 -3.44 -12.45 -2.18
C SER A 123 -3.58 -13.97 -2.09
N GLU A 124 -2.59 -14.72 -2.59
CA GLU A 124 -2.53 -16.18 -2.44
C GLU A 124 -2.11 -16.62 -1.03
N GLN A 125 -1.54 -15.70 -0.23
CA GLN A 125 -1.00 -15.96 1.11
C GLN A 125 -1.90 -15.43 2.25
N SER A 126 -2.90 -14.60 1.93
CA SER A 126 -3.95 -14.12 2.85
C SER A 126 -5.03 -15.15 3.14
#